data_AF-A0A1Y3XWM9-F1
#
_entry.id   AF-A0A1Y3XWM9-F1
#
_cell.length_a   1.000
_cell.length_b   1.000
_cell.length_c   1.000
_cell.angle_alpha   90.00
_cell.angle_beta   90.00
_cell.angle_gamma   90.00
#
_symmetry.space_group_name_H-M   'P 1'
#
loop_
_entity.id
_entity.type
_entity.pdbx_description
1 polymer ?
#
loop_
_entity_poly.entity_id
_entity_poly.type
_entity_poly.pdbx_seq_one_letter_code
_entity_poly.pdbx_strand_id
1 'polypeptide(L)'
;MHMKKFLSLVLLIPFCFSGCGFENNATATSKKPETFAEFANVFGKYDIQEATPQITEALEESYSTLPPEVMLNKGAILLSELGRGQYDTEAMSWLPSSNGVYSFDMEIFDLDKMYTNFLVGVSALNPEELAFENIQEDTSRVNWEKGTGKRMVTFEWQGEQFTLEAEFEHDWFDFRVAEELNKIIKKHGNGKQLFFTGDGYQECIVFYRDKKWADSFEAETGIKLV
;
A
#
# COMPACT_ATOMS: atom_id res chain seq x y z
N MET A 1 -13.24 -26.35 3.97
CA MET A 1 -14.10 -25.59 4.91
C MET A 1 -13.87 -24.11 4.60
N HIS A 2 -14.72 -23.50 3.78
CA HIS A 2 -14.54 -22.12 3.35
C HIS A 2 -14.97 -21.16 4.46
N MET A 3 -14.00 -20.55 5.11
CA MET A 3 -14.23 -19.48 6.08
C MET A 3 -14.38 -18.18 5.29
N LYS A 4 -15.61 -17.77 5.00
CA LYS A 4 -15.91 -16.39 4.61
C LYS A 4 -15.55 -15.52 5.82
N LYS A 5 -14.45 -14.79 5.75
CA LYS A 5 -14.12 -13.77 6.77
C LYS A 5 -15.20 -12.69 6.68
N PHE A 6 -16.04 -12.63 7.71
CA PHE A 6 -16.95 -11.50 7.93
C PHE A 6 -16.11 -10.28 8.30
N LEU A 7 -16.24 -9.20 7.52
CA LEU A 7 -15.72 -7.88 7.89
C LEU A 7 -16.41 -7.47 9.20
N SER A 8 -15.70 -7.53 10.32
CA SER A 8 -16.17 -6.95 11.59
C SER A 8 -15.76 -5.49 11.61
N LEU A 9 -16.73 -4.61 11.38
CA LEU A 9 -16.56 -3.17 11.43
C LEU A 9 -16.32 -2.74 12.88
N VAL A 10 -15.07 -2.52 13.28
CA VAL A 10 -14.73 -1.83 14.53
C VAL A 10 -14.29 -0.42 14.14
N LEU A 11 -15.06 0.58 14.60
CA LEU A 11 -14.82 2.00 14.32
C LEU A 11 -13.47 2.42 14.93
N LEU A 12 -12.45 2.64 14.10
CA LEU A 12 -11.20 3.31 14.46
C LEU A 12 -11.11 4.66 13.74
N ILE A 13 -10.58 5.64 14.46
CA ILE A 13 -10.62 7.08 14.15
C ILE A 13 -9.76 7.36 12.91
N PRO A 14 -10.27 8.06 11.87
CA PRO A 14 -9.50 8.36 10.67
C PRO A 14 -8.37 9.35 10.96
N PHE A 15 -7.16 9.04 10.49
CA PHE A 15 -6.05 10.00 10.43
C PHE A 15 -6.33 11.05 9.35
N CYS A 16 -6.59 12.30 9.77
CA CYS A 16 -6.78 13.43 8.88
C CYS A 16 -5.43 13.99 8.38
N PHE A 17 -5.06 13.71 7.13
CA PHE A 17 -4.04 14.52 6.44
C PHE A 17 -4.65 15.86 6.01
N SER A 18 -4.30 16.94 6.71
CA SER A 18 -4.69 18.31 6.36
C SER A 18 -3.71 18.88 5.34
N GLY A 19 -4.16 19.03 4.08
CA GLY A 19 -3.43 19.74 3.03
C GLY A 19 -4.30 20.81 2.39
N CYS A 20 -3.94 22.09 2.59
CA CYS A 20 -4.64 23.25 2.05
C CYS A 20 -4.61 23.29 0.52
N GLY A 21 -5.74 23.66 -0.08
CA GLY A 21 -5.95 23.68 -1.53
C GLY A 21 -5.23 24.81 -2.26
N PHE A 22 -4.90 24.52 -3.52
CA PHE A 22 -4.67 25.51 -4.57
C PHE A 22 -5.51 25.09 -5.78
N GLU A 23 -6.45 25.96 -6.18
CA GLU A 23 -7.18 25.83 -7.45
C GLU A 23 -6.27 26.26 -8.61
N ASN A 24 -6.27 25.48 -9.70
CA ASN A 24 -5.87 26.00 -11.00
C ASN A 24 -6.58 25.26 -12.15
N ASN A 25 -7.39 26.05 -12.87
CA ASN A 25 -7.83 25.99 -14.26
C ASN A 25 -8.07 24.63 -14.93
N ALA A 26 -9.36 24.31 -15.07
CA ALA A 26 -9.91 23.17 -15.77
C ALA A 26 -9.67 23.22 -17.29
N THR A 27 -8.93 22.23 -17.79
CA THR A 27 -9.09 21.69 -19.15
C THR A 27 -9.94 20.43 -19.07
N ALA A 28 -11.10 20.43 -19.75
CA ALA A 28 -12.02 19.31 -19.97
C ALA A 28 -12.12 18.30 -18.80
N THR A 29 -12.98 18.57 -17.83
CA THR A 29 -13.27 17.64 -16.72
C THR A 29 -13.88 16.35 -17.28
N SER A 30 -13.06 15.33 -17.49
CA SER A 30 -13.53 13.96 -17.52
C SER A 30 -14.26 13.70 -16.21
N LYS A 31 -15.49 13.17 -16.28
CA LYS A 31 -16.23 12.73 -15.09
C LYS A 31 -15.30 11.79 -14.29
N LYS A 32 -15.16 12.04 -12.98
CA LYS A 32 -14.40 11.14 -12.11
C LYS A 32 -15.07 9.77 -12.07
N PRO A 33 -14.30 8.67 -12.00
CA PRO A 33 -14.86 7.32 -11.84
C PRO A 33 -15.66 7.21 -10.55
N GLU A 34 -16.81 6.53 -10.61
CA GLU A 34 -17.74 6.34 -9.48
C GLU A 34 -17.97 4.86 -9.15
N THR A 35 -17.66 3.96 -10.09
CA THR A 35 -17.82 2.50 -9.94
C THR A 35 -16.46 1.80 -9.94
N PHE A 36 -16.38 0.60 -9.34
CA PHE A 36 -15.15 -0.20 -9.38
C PHE A 36 -14.70 -0.50 -10.81
N ALA A 37 -15.63 -0.73 -11.75
CA ALA A 37 -15.31 -0.97 -13.16
C ALA A 37 -14.76 0.28 -13.87
N GLU A 38 -15.28 1.47 -13.57
CA GLU A 38 -14.71 2.72 -14.09
C GLU A 38 -13.30 2.98 -13.53
N PHE A 39 -13.07 2.71 -12.24
CA PHE A 39 -11.74 2.77 -11.64
C PHE A 39 -10.78 1.76 -12.29
N ALA A 40 -11.19 0.51 -12.49
CA ALA A 40 -10.40 -0.51 -13.17
C ALA A 40 -9.95 -0.06 -14.58
N ASN A 41 -10.86 0.56 -15.34
CA ASN A 41 -10.53 1.11 -16.67
C ASN A 41 -9.51 2.25 -16.60
N VAL A 42 -9.61 3.13 -15.58
CA VAL A 42 -8.61 4.19 -15.36
C VAL A 42 -7.27 3.57 -14.97
N PHE A 43 -7.24 2.66 -14.00
CA PHE A 43 -6.04 1.97 -13.51
C PHE A 43 -5.26 1.26 -14.61
N GLY A 44 -5.94 0.64 -15.58
CA GLY A 44 -5.30 0.04 -16.75
C GLY A 44 -4.45 1.02 -17.58
N LYS A 45 -4.77 2.33 -17.60
CA LYS A 45 -3.97 3.37 -18.27
C LYS A 45 -2.67 3.71 -17.53
N TYR A 46 -2.60 3.36 -16.25
CA TYR A 46 -1.49 3.66 -15.35
C TYR A 46 -0.63 2.42 -15.06
N ASP A 47 -0.75 1.41 -15.91
CA ASP A 47 -0.08 0.11 -15.82
C ASP A 47 -0.43 -0.66 -14.53
N ILE A 48 -1.62 -0.39 -13.96
CA ILE A 48 -2.18 -1.18 -12.86
C ILE A 48 -3.11 -2.23 -13.46
N GLN A 49 -2.72 -3.49 -13.37
CA GLN A 49 -3.33 -4.59 -14.11
C GLN A 49 -4.22 -5.47 -13.22
N GLU A 50 -4.80 -6.52 -13.80
CA GLU A 50 -5.53 -7.61 -13.10
C GLU A 50 -6.86 -7.22 -12.45
N ALA A 51 -7.34 -5.99 -12.65
CA ALA A 51 -8.69 -5.57 -12.29
C ALA A 51 -9.76 -6.22 -13.20
N THR A 52 -10.02 -7.50 -12.97
CA THR A 52 -10.99 -8.28 -13.76
C THR A 52 -12.44 -7.90 -13.44
N PRO A 53 -13.39 -8.09 -14.38
CA PRO A 53 -14.82 -7.90 -14.10
C PRO A 53 -15.29 -8.65 -12.85
N GLN A 54 -14.82 -9.88 -12.66
CA GLN A 54 -15.15 -10.71 -11.49
C GLN A 54 -14.78 -10.03 -10.17
N ILE A 55 -13.59 -9.41 -10.09
CA ILE A 55 -13.16 -8.66 -8.89
C ILE A 55 -14.05 -7.43 -8.71
N THR A 56 -14.26 -6.64 -9.76
CA THR A 56 -15.04 -5.40 -9.65
C THR A 56 -16.50 -5.64 -9.32
N GLU A 57 -17.12 -6.70 -9.86
CA GLU A 57 -18.51 -7.09 -9.57
C GLU A 57 -18.66 -7.60 -8.14
N ALA A 58 -17.72 -8.42 -7.66
CA ALA A 58 -17.72 -8.91 -6.28
C ALA A 58 -17.55 -7.76 -5.27
N LEU A 59 -16.69 -6.79 -5.58
CA LEU A 59 -16.53 -5.59 -4.76
C LEU A 59 -17.78 -4.71 -4.79
N GLU A 60 -18.45 -4.54 -5.94
CA GLU A 60 -19.72 -3.80 -5.97
C GLU A 60 -20.82 -4.50 -5.15
N GLU A 61 -20.94 -5.82 -5.25
CA GLU A 61 -21.88 -6.59 -4.43
C GLU A 61 -21.58 -6.38 -2.95
N SER A 62 -20.33 -6.57 -2.52
CA SER A 62 -19.90 -6.37 -1.13
C SER A 62 -20.20 -4.94 -0.65
N TYR A 63 -19.80 -3.93 -1.43
CA TYR A 63 -20.00 -2.53 -1.09
C TYR A 63 -21.49 -2.17 -0.96
N SER A 64 -22.36 -2.75 -1.81
CA SER A 64 -23.81 -2.50 -1.75
C SER A 64 -24.48 -3.00 -0.46
N THR A 65 -23.81 -3.89 0.28
CA THR A 65 -24.29 -4.38 1.59
C THR A 65 -23.87 -3.49 2.76
N LEU A 66 -22.98 -2.52 2.53
CA LEU A 66 -22.55 -1.60 3.57
C LEU A 66 -23.66 -0.62 3.94
N PRO A 67 -23.73 -0.18 5.22
CA PRO A 67 -24.63 0.89 5.61
C PRO A 67 -24.38 2.17 4.78
N PRO A 68 -25.42 2.92 4.37
CA PRO A 68 -25.27 4.12 3.53
C PRO A 68 -24.35 5.21 4.10
N GLU A 69 -24.16 5.23 5.43
CA GLU A 69 -23.23 6.12 6.12
C GLU A 69 -21.75 5.76 5.93
N VAL A 70 -21.45 4.52 5.53
CA VAL A 70 -20.09 4.06 5.22
C VAL A 70 -19.75 4.48 3.80
N MET A 71 -19.03 5.59 3.69
CA MET A 71 -18.56 6.15 2.44
C MET A 71 -17.05 5.91 2.31
N LEU A 72 -16.67 4.79 1.70
CA LEU A 72 -15.27 4.46 1.42
C LEU A 72 -14.92 4.80 -0.04
N ASN A 73 -13.66 5.12 -0.29
CA ASN A 73 -13.21 5.38 -1.66
C ASN A 73 -13.08 4.06 -2.42
N LYS A 74 -14.03 3.80 -3.33
CA LYS A 74 -14.03 2.56 -4.15
C LYS A 74 -12.73 2.35 -4.93
N GLY A 75 -12.14 3.42 -5.47
CA GLY A 75 -10.86 3.30 -6.17
C GLY A 75 -9.75 2.81 -5.23
N ALA A 76 -9.70 3.36 -4.02
CA ALA A 76 -8.72 2.94 -3.02
C ALA A 76 -8.95 1.50 -2.54
N ILE A 77 -10.21 1.08 -2.29
CA ILE A 77 -10.54 -0.32 -1.98
C ILE A 77 -10.07 -1.28 -3.09
N LEU A 78 -10.31 -0.93 -4.36
CA LEU A 78 -9.87 -1.76 -5.48
C LEU A 78 -8.34 -1.87 -5.53
N LEU A 79 -7.62 -0.77 -5.31
CA LEU A 79 -6.15 -0.80 -5.22
C LEU A 79 -5.67 -1.69 -4.07
N SER A 80 -6.32 -1.63 -2.91
CA SER A 80 -6.03 -2.53 -1.78
C SER A 80 -6.22 -3.99 -2.17
N GLU A 81 -7.33 -4.32 -2.85
CA GLU A 81 -7.61 -5.69 -3.30
C GLU A 81 -6.57 -6.19 -4.32
N LEU A 82 -6.14 -5.32 -5.24
CA LEU A 82 -5.16 -5.66 -6.28
C LEU A 82 -3.73 -5.79 -5.72
N GLY A 83 -3.37 -4.95 -4.76
CA GLY A 83 -2.00 -4.85 -4.24
C GLY A 83 -1.63 -5.84 -3.14
N ARG A 84 -2.61 -6.52 -2.52
CA ARG A 84 -2.40 -7.26 -1.26
C ARG A 84 -1.53 -8.52 -1.40
N GLY A 85 -1.20 -8.92 -2.62
CA GLY A 85 -0.55 -10.18 -2.91
C GLY A 85 -1.41 -11.40 -2.59
N GLN A 86 -0.77 -12.55 -2.48
CA GLN A 86 -1.42 -13.82 -2.18
C GLN A 86 -0.62 -14.59 -1.13
N TYR A 87 -1.31 -15.10 -0.12
CA TYR A 87 -0.71 -16.01 0.85
C TYR A 87 -0.84 -17.45 0.35
N ASP A 88 0.29 -18.11 0.12
CA ASP A 88 0.36 -19.54 -0.15
C ASP A 88 0.37 -20.29 1.19
N THR A 89 -0.75 -20.94 1.48
CA THR A 89 -0.91 -21.72 2.71
C THR A 89 -0.09 -23.00 2.73
N GLU A 90 0.24 -23.56 1.57
CA GLU A 90 1.04 -24.78 1.48
C GLU A 90 2.53 -24.47 1.69
N ALA A 91 3.02 -23.41 1.05
CA ALA A 91 4.40 -22.93 1.23
C ALA A 91 4.59 -22.12 2.54
N MET A 92 3.50 -21.76 3.22
CA MET A 92 3.48 -20.85 4.38
C MET A 92 4.26 -19.56 4.09
N SER A 93 4.00 -18.99 2.91
CA SER A 93 4.69 -17.80 2.42
C SER A 93 3.72 -16.84 1.76
N TRP A 94 4.04 -15.57 1.81
CA TRP A 94 3.33 -14.54 1.09
C TRP A 94 4.09 -14.18 -0.19
N LEU A 95 3.36 -13.98 -1.28
CA LEU A 95 3.87 -13.52 -2.56
C LEU A 95 3.23 -12.17 -2.92
N PRO A 96 4.03 -11.15 -3.28
CA PRO A 96 3.48 -9.87 -3.71
C PRO A 96 2.81 -9.95 -5.08
N SER A 97 1.86 -9.05 -5.32
CA SER A 97 1.33 -8.80 -6.66
C SER A 97 2.40 -8.14 -7.55
N SER A 98 2.40 -8.44 -8.84
CA SER A 98 3.29 -7.83 -9.84
C SER A 98 2.53 -6.92 -10.82
N ASN A 99 1.39 -6.41 -10.39
CA ASN A 99 0.44 -5.66 -11.20
C ASN A 99 0.58 -4.13 -11.07
N GLY A 100 1.74 -3.64 -10.59
CA GLY A 100 2.05 -2.22 -10.52
C GLY A 100 1.54 -1.48 -9.28
N VAL A 101 0.89 -2.18 -8.34
CA VAL A 101 0.49 -1.68 -7.03
C VAL A 101 0.83 -2.70 -5.94
N TYR A 102 1.24 -2.22 -4.77
CA TYR A 102 1.45 -3.03 -3.58
C TYR A 102 0.55 -2.48 -2.48
N SER A 103 -0.08 -3.35 -1.70
CA SER A 103 -0.80 -2.94 -0.51
C SER A 103 -0.59 -3.93 0.63
N PHE A 104 -0.75 -3.44 1.84
CA PHE A 104 -0.67 -4.25 3.05
C PHE A 104 -1.50 -3.60 4.16
N ASP A 105 -1.99 -4.43 5.07
CA ASP A 105 -2.62 -3.99 6.30
C ASP A 105 -1.56 -3.40 7.23
N MET A 106 -1.77 -2.20 7.77
CA MET A 106 -0.85 -1.60 8.73
C MET A 106 -0.87 -2.34 10.08
N GLU A 107 -1.90 -3.14 10.38
CA GLU A 107 -1.94 -4.09 11.50
C GLU A 107 -1.44 -5.47 11.01
N ILE A 108 -0.18 -5.76 11.29
CA ILE A 108 0.56 -6.83 10.63
C ILE A 108 0.42 -8.14 11.39
N PHE A 109 -0.09 -9.16 10.71
CA PHE A 109 -0.24 -10.49 11.28
C PHE A 109 1.11 -11.24 11.46
N ASP A 110 1.98 -11.21 10.45
CA ASP A 110 3.27 -11.91 10.48
C ASP A 110 4.37 -11.00 11.06
N LEU A 111 4.45 -10.95 12.38
CA LEU A 111 5.41 -10.09 13.10
C LEU A 111 6.86 -10.52 12.92
N ASP A 112 7.14 -11.74 12.47
CA ASP A 112 8.51 -12.22 12.25
C ASP A 112 9.08 -11.68 10.93
N LYS A 113 8.21 -11.32 9.98
CA LYS A 113 8.59 -10.85 8.63
C LYS A 113 7.94 -9.53 8.25
N MET A 114 7.50 -8.74 9.22
CA MET A 114 6.78 -7.47 8.99
C MET A 114 7.49 -6.57 7.96
N TYR A 115 8.75 -6.20 8.23
CA TYR A 115 9.48 -5.28 7.35
C TYR A 115 10.15 -6.01 6.18
N THR A 116 10.42 -7.30 6.33
CA THR A 116 10.89 -8.17 5.24
C THR A 116 9.85 -8.25 4.14
N ASN A 117 8.60 -8.56 4.48
CA ASN A 117 7.50 -8.62 3.53
C ASN A 117 7.19 -7.23 2.94
N PHE A 118 7.31 -6.17 3.73
CA PHE A 118 7.22 -4.80 3.22
C PHE A 118 8.26 -4.51 2.12
N LEU A 119 9.55 -4.79 2.39
CA LEU A 119 10.61 -4.59 1.40
C LEU A 119 10.40 -5.48 0.18
N VAL A 120 10.01 -6.74 0.35
CA VAL A 120 9.67 -7.65 -0.77
C VAL A 120 8.49 -7.12 -1.61
N GLY A 121 7.46 -6.58 -0.95
CA GLY A 121 6.32 -5.95 -1.62
C GLY A 121 6.73 -4.71 -2.43
N VAL A 122 7.57 -3.85 -1.87
CA VAL A 122 8.14 -2.70 -2.58
C VAL A 122 9.02 -3.15 -3.75
N SER A 123 9.86 -4.16 -3.58
CA SER A 123 10.68 -4.73 -4.66
C SER A 123 9.83 -5.19 -5.85
N ALA A 124 8.66 -5.78 -5.59
CA ALA A 124 7.77 -6.28 -6.63
C ALA A 124 7.18 -5.18 -7.53
N LEU A 125 7.14 -3.93 -7.06
CA LEU A 125 6.70 -2.79 -7.87
C LEU A 125 7.64 -2.53 -9.07
N ASN A 126 8.93 -2.83 -8.90
CA ASN A 126 9.93 -2.77 -9.97
C ASN A 126 11.19 -3.57 -9.59
N PRO A 127 11.24 -4.88 -9.88
CA PRO A 127 12.34 -5.75 -9.45
C PRO A 127 13.71 -5.38 -10.03
N GLU A 128 13.75 -4.65 -11.16
CA GLU A 128 15.01 -4.23 -11.78
C GLU A 128 15.64 -3.04 -11.03
N GLU A 129 14.82 -2.14 -10.50
CA GLU A 129 15.29 -0.92 -9.83
C GLU A 129 15.31 -1.05 -8.29
N LEU A 130 14.43 -1.90 -7.73
CA LEU A 130 14.18 -2.04 -6.30
C LEU A 130 14.56 -3.44 -5.79
N ALA A 131 15.63 -4.03 -6.31
CA ALA A 131 16.14 -5.31 -5.82
C ALA A 131 16.79 -5.17 -4.43
N PHE A 132 15.99 -5.21 -3.36
CA PHE A 132 16.50 -5.30 -1.99
C PHE A 132 16.92 -6.73 -1.66
N GLU A 133 18.13 -6.89 -1.15
CA GLU A 133 18.75 -8.19 -0.87
C GLU A 133 19.16 -8.29 0.61
N ASN A 134 19.45 -9.51 1.06
CA ASN A 134 20.02 -9.78 2.39
C ASN A 134 19.27 -9.08 3.55
N ILE A 135 17.94 -9.06 3.47
CA ILE A 135 17.07 -8.41 4.46
C ILE A 135 17.14 -9.17 5.79
N GLN A 136 17.36 -8.44 6.88
CA GLN A 136 17.38 -8.97 8.25
C GLN A 136 16.63 -8.02 9.18
N GLU A 137 15.88 -8.59 10.12
CA GLU A 137 15.19 -7.86 11.18
C GLU A 137 15.78 -8.24 12.54
N ASP A 138 16.38 -7.27 13.24
CA ASP A 138 16.84 -7.43 14.62
C ASP A 138 15.77 -6.92 15.59
N THR A 139 15.22 -7.86 16.36
CA THR A 139 14.19 -7.63 17.38
C THR A 139 14.73 -7.68 18.81
N SER A 140 16.05 -7.70 19.01
CA SER A 140 16.68 -7.78 20.34
C SER A 140 16.32 -6.62 21.28
N ARG A 141 15.87 -5.48 20.72
CA ARG A 141 15.42 -4.28 21.44
C ARG A 141 13.90 -4.18 21.56
N VAL A 142 13.16 -5.23 21.20
CA VAL A 142 11.70 -5.31 21.35
C VAL A 142 11.33 -5.85 22.73
N ASN A 143 10.39 -5.18 23.40
CA ASN A 143 9.71 -5.67 24.58
C ASN A 143 8.33 -6.24 24.17
N TRP A 144 8.30 -7.55 23.96
CA TRP A 144 7.11 -8.28 23.53
C TRP A 144 5.96 -8.25 24.56
N GLU A 145 6.27 -8.25 25.85
CA GLU A 145 5.24 -8.20 26.91
C GLU A 145 4.49 -6.87 26.90
N LYS A 146 5.20 -5.77 26.61
CA LYS A 146 4.62 -4.43 26.59
C LYS A 146 4.18 -3.97 25.20
N GLY A 147 4.50 -4.73 24.16
CA GLY A 147 4.25 -4.31 22.78
C GLY A 147 5.00 -3.02 22.40
N THR A 148 6.19 -2.80 22.94
CA THR A 148 6.96 -1.56 22.72
C THR A 148 8.42 -1.86 22.42
N GLY A 149 9.20 -0.89 21.94
CA GLY A 149 10.64 -1.02 21.78
C GLY A 149 11.07 -0.62 20.38
N LYS A 150 12.20 -1.16 19.93
CA LYS A 150 12.75 -0.84 18.60
C LYS A 150 13.11 -2.08 17.82
N ARG A 151 12.92 -2.01 16.51
CA ARG A 151 13.35 -3.04 15.56
C ARG A 151 14.29 -2.41 14.54
N MET A 152 15.40 -3.07 14.26
CA MET A 152 16.33 -2.63 13.22
C MET A 152 16.12 -3.49 11.98
N VAL A 153 16.01 -2.87 10.81
CA VAL A 153 15.84 -3.55 9.53
C VAL A 153 17.06 -3.22 8.67
N THR A 154 17.88 -4.22 8.38
CA THR A 154 19.07 -4.07 7.53
C THR A 154 18.84 -4.75 6.20
N PHE A 155 19.28 -4.13 5.11
CA PHE A 155 19.20 -4.72 3.77
C PHE A 155 20.32 -4.17 2.88
N GLU A 156 20.60 -4.87 1.80
CA GLU A 156 21.53 -4.44 0.76
C GLU A 156 20.76 -3.95 -0.47
N TRP A 157 21.23 -2.86 -1.05
CA TRP A 157 20.68 -2.32 -2.29
C TRP A 157 21.77 -1.60 -3.08
N GLN A 158 21.87 -1.90 -4.38
CA GLN A 158 22.89 -1.34 -5.27
C GLN A 158 24.33 -1.48 -4.75
N GLY A 159 24.63 -2.57 -4.03
CA GLY A 159 25.94 -2.84 -3.45
C GLY A 159 26.28 -2.07 -2.17
N GLU A 160 25.33 -1.30 -1.63
CA GLU A 160 25.45 -0.62 -0.32
C GLU A 160 24.52 -1.27 0.71
N GLN A 161 24.94 -1.26 1.98
CA GLN A 161 24.10 -1.71 3.10
C GLN A 161 23.39 -0.51 3.73
N PHE A 162 22.09 -0.68 3.96
CA PHE A 162 21.23 0.30 4.62
C PHE A 162 20.66 -0.27 5.91
N THR A 163 20.26 0.63 6.82
CA THR A 163 19.61 0.28 8.07
C THR A 163 18.50 1.26 8.37
N LEU A 164 17.30 0.73 8.63
CA LEU A 164 16.14 1.48 9.08
C LEU A 164 15.85 1.12 10.54
N GLU A 165 15.46 2.10 11.35
CA GLU A 165 14.99 1.89 12.72
C GLU A 165 13.48 2.10 12.75
N ALA A 166 12.74 1.12 13.27
CA ALA A 166 11.31 1.17 13.50
C ALA A 166 11.03 1.26 15.00
N GLU A 167 10.10 2.12 15.42
CA GLU A 167 9.47 1.93 16.72
C GLU A 167 8.50 0.76 16.63
N PHE A 168 8.59 -0.14 17.59
CA PHE A 168 7.69 -1.28 17.69
C PHE A 168 6.49 -0.88 18.54
N GLU A 169 5.29 -0.99 17.99
CA GLU A 169 4.02 -0.78 18.69
C GLU A 169 3.08 -1.94 18.39
N HIS A 170 3.09 -2.96 19.26
CA HIS A 170 2.36 -4.21 19.08
C HIS A 170 2.56 -4.82 17.68
N ASP A 171 1.52 -4.85 16.88
CA ASP A 171 1.46 -5.35 15.51
C ASP A 171 1.36 -4.23 14.47
N TRP A 172 1.43 -2.96 14.88
CA TRP A 172 1.34 -1.84 13.96
C TRP A 172 2.66 -1.56 13.24
N PHE A 173 2.56 -1.40 11.92
CA PHE A 173 3.66 -0.99 11.07
C PHE A 173 4.05 0.47 11.34
N ASP A 174 5.35 0.74 11.53
CA ASP A 174 5.85 2.09 11.69
C ASP A 174 6.04 2.77 10.33
N PHE A 175 5.11 3.65 9.95
CA PHE A 175 5.14 4.35 8.66
C PHE A 175 6.43 5.14 8.41
N ARG A 176 7.14 5.57 9.47
CA ARG A 176 8.43 6.26 9.31
C ARG A 176 9.48 5.40 8.60
N VAL A 177 9.38 4.07 8.70
CA VAL A 177 10.25 3.15 7.96
C VAL A 177 10.04 3.32 6.45
N ALA A 178 8.79 3.44 6.01
CA ALA A 178 8.47 3.69 4.60
C ALA A 178 8.93 5.08 4.14
N GLU A 179 8.82 6.10 4.99
CA GLU A 179 9.33 7.44 4.70
C GLU A 179 10.85 7.48 4.56
N GLU A 180 11.59 6.83 5.47
CA GLU A 180 13.05 6.75 5.41
C GLU A 180 13.53 5.92 4.21
N LEU A 181 12.87 4.80 3.90
CA LEU A 181 13.12 4.05 2.67
C LEU A 181 12.93 4.94 1.43
N ASN A 182 11.83 5.72 1.39
CA ASN A 182 11.57 6.61 0.26
C ASN A 182 12.64 7.71 0.13
N LYS A 183 13.17 8.23 1.24
CA LYS A 183 14.31 9.18 1.21
C LYS A 183 15.56 8.54 0.62
N ILE A 184 15.86 7.29 0.97
CA ILE A 184 16.97 6.51 0.39
C ILE A 184 16.75 6.32 -1.11
N ILE A 185 15.57 5.87 -1.53
CA ILE A 185 15.21 5.67 -2.94
C ILE A 185 15.36 6.96 -3.73
N LYS A 186 14.86 8.10 -3.22
CA LYS A 186 14.97 9.40 -3.92
C LYS A 186 16.40 9.88 -4.08
N LYS A 187 17.27 9.56 -3.13
CA LYS A 187 18.67 9.99 -3.13
C LYS A 187 19.53 9.17 -4.10
N HIS A 188 19.26 7.87 -4.23
CA HIS A 188 20.07 6.93 -5.01
C HIS A 188 19.41 6.49 -6.32
N GLY A 189 18.11 6.72 -6.48
CA GLY A 189 17.31 6.33 -7.64
C GLY A 189 17.41 7.30 -8.82
N ASN A 190 16.54 7.06 -9.81
CA ASN A 190 16.57 7.68 -11.13
C ASN A 190 15.41 8.70 -11.34
N GLY A 191 14.96 9.34 -10.26
CA GLY A 191 13.89 10.36 -10.31
C GLY A 191 12.47 9.82 -10.06
N LYS A 192 12.30 8.51 -9.88
CA LYS A 192 11.11 7.89 -9.30
C LYS A 192 11.19 7.87 -7.77
N GLN A 193 10.05 7.72 -7.12
CA GLN A 193 9.91 7.62 -5.67
C GLN A 193 8.71 6.75 -5.30
N LEU A 194 8.64 6.36 -4.03
CA LEU A 194 7.44 5.77 -3.48
C LEU A 194 6.37 6.84 -3.25
N PHE A 195 5.15 6.52 -3.60
CA PHE A 195 3.94 7.30 -3.31
C PHE A 195 2.98 6.43 -2.52
N PHE A 196 2.30 7.03 -1.54
CA PHE A 196 1.45 6.31 -0.61
C PHE A 196 0.02 6.86 -0.60
N THR A 197 -0.95 6.00 -0.35
CA THR A 197 -2.32 6.37 0.02
C THR A 197 -2.90 5.32 0.96
N GLY A 198 -3.94 5.69 1.71
CA GLY A 198 -4.78 4.73 2.41
C GLY A 198 -6.03 4.39 1.62
N ASP A 199 -6.72 3.33 2.03
CA ASP A 199 -8.07 3.00 1.54
C ASP A 199 -9.20 3.70 2.32
N GLY A 200 -8.84 4.37 3.41
CA GLY A 200 -9.75 5.01 4.36
C GLY A 200 -9.94 4.23 5.66
N TYR A 201 -9.26 3.09 5.82
CA TYR A 201 -9.27 2.24 7.00
C TYR A 201 -7.84 1.92 7.49
N GLN A 202 -7.33 0.70 7.31
CA GLN A 202 -6.03 0.26 7.85
C GLN A 202 -4.98 0.00 6.76
N GLU A 203 -5.36 0.01 5.50
CA GLU A 203 -4.53 -0.48 4.41
C GLU A 203 -3.64 0.64 3.89
N CYS A 204 -2.35 0.36 3.78
CA CYS A 204 -1.38 1.19 3.10
C CYS A 204 -1.22 0.69 1.66
N ILE A 205 -1.30 1.62 0.69
CA ILE A 205 -1.19 1.34 -0.73
C ILE A 205 0.02 2.11 -1.26
N VAL A 206 0.90 1.42 -1.98
CA VAL A 206 2.21 1.89 -2.38
C VAL A 206 2.37 1.80 -3.90
N PHE A 207 2.92 2.87 -4.48
CA PHE A 207 3.32 2.93 -5.88
C PHE A 207 4.78 3.35 -5.99
N TYR A 208 5.49 2.87 -7.01
CA TYR A 208 6.83 3.36 -7.36
C TYR A 208 6.79 4.03 -8.74
N ARG A 209 6.79 5.36 -8.76
CA ARG A 209 6.48 6.16 -9.96
C ARG A 209 7.21 7.50 -9.95
N ASP A 210 7.20 8.20 -11.08
CA ASP A 210 7.63 9.59 -11.15
C ASP A 210 6.50 10.56 -10.78
N LYS A 211 6.85 11.83 -10.55
CA LYS A 211 5.89 12.86 -10.13
C LYS A 211 4.82 13.16 -11.18
N LYS A 212 5.14 13.06 -12.47
CA LYS A 212 4.19 13.33 -13.56
C LYS A 212 3.11 12.26 -13.61
N TRP A 213 3.49 11.00 -13.43
CA TRP A 213 2.55 9.89 -13.30
C TRP A 213 1.62 10.14 -12.11
N ALA A 214 2.18 10.47 -10.93
CA ALA A 214 1.40 10.68 -9.71
C ALA A 214 0.38 11.81 -9.88
N ASP A 215 0.79 12.95 -10.43
CA ASP A 215 -0.09 14.09 -10.65
C ASP A 215 -1.23 13.78 -11.62
N SER A 216 -0.95 12.99 -12.66
CA SER A 216 -1.95 12.58 -13.64
C SER A 216 -2.95 11.60 -13.00
N PHE A 217 -2.43 10.63 -12.24
CA PHE A 217 -3.21 9.65 -11.51
C PHE A 217 -4.16 10.32 -10.51
N GLU A 218 -3.66 11.25 -9.69
CA GLU A 218 -4.50 11.99 -8.73
C GLU A 218 -5.60 12.79 -9.42
N ALA A 219 -5.28 13.43 -10.56
CA ALA A 219 -6.23 14.26 -11.29
C ALA A 219 -7.40 13.44 -11.86
N GLU A 220 -7.10 12.25 -12.41
CA GLU A 220 -8.09 11.40 -13.07
C GLU A 220 -8.91 10.57 -12.07
N THR A 221 -8.28 10.09 -10.99
CA THR A 221 -8.93 9.21 -10.00
C THR A 221 -9.52 9.98 -8.82
N GLY A 222 -8.97 11.15 -8.50
CA GLY A 222 -9.27 11.88 -7.27
C GLY A 222 -8.64 11.27 -6.00
N ILE A 223 -7.84 10.20 -6.11
CA ILE A 223 -7.12 9.58 -4.99
C ILE A 223 -5.86 10.41 -4.72
N LYS A 224 -5.59 10.72 -3.46
CA LYS A 224 -4.45 11.54 -3.06
C LYS A 224 -3.26 10.68 -2.68
N LEU A 225 -2.09 11.06 -3.20
CA LEU A 225 -0.82 10.40 -3.01
C LEU A 225 0.10 11.32 -2.19
N VAL A 226 0.76 10.75 -1.19
CA VAL A 226 1.77 11.43 -0.36
C VAL A 226 3.17 10.87 -0.58
#